data_AF-A0A539E215-F1
#
_entry.id   AF-A0A539E215-F1
#
_cell.length_a   1.000
_cell.length_b   1.000
_cell.length_c   1.000
_cell.angle_alpha   90.00
_cell.angle_beta   90.00
_cell.angle_gamma   90.00
#
_symmetry.space_group_name_H-M   'P 1'
#
loop_
_entity.id
_entity.type
_entity.pdbx_description
1 polymer ?
#
loop_
_entity_poly.entity_id
_entity_poly.type
_entity_poly.pdbx_seq_one_letter_code
_entity_poly.pdbx_strand_id
1 'polypeptide(L)' 'AADWGKSDPLKVPKTGQLMHEVGFSDAEIEQVLFYNPIHYYAQSGKISVEEMVPAKIDQTQRFQENSVLRGQTPVVE' A
#
# COMPACT_ATOMS: atom_id res chain seq x y z
N ALA A 1 8.56 6.67 -19.38
CA ALA A 1 9.46 5.50 -19.43
C ALA A 1 9.41 4.82 -18.08
N ALA A 2 9.08 3.53 -18.02
CA ALA A 2 9.33 2.73 -16.82
C ALA A 2 10.71 2.09 -17.03
N ASP A 3 11.58 2.11 -16.03
CA ASP A 3 12.87 1.43 -16.12
C ASP A 3 12.64 -0.07 -15.97
N TRP A 4 12.51 -0.77 -17.09
CA TRP A 4 12.32 -2.24 -17.19
C TRP A 4 13.61 -3.03 -16.86
N GLY A 5 14.48 -2.47 -16.02
CA GLY A 5 15.68 -3.14 -15.53
C GLY A 5 15.36 -4.19 -14.46
N LYS A 6 16.39 -4.75 -13.83
CA LYS A 6 16.21 -5.66 -12.69
C LYS A 6 15.47 -4.93 -11.56
N SER A 7 14.25 -5.35 -11.28
CA SER A 7 13.43 -4.77 -10.23
C SER A 7 14.02 -5.09 -8.84
N ASP A 8 14.07 -4.09 -7.98
CA ASP A 8 14.29 -4.24 -6.54
C ASP A 8 12.93 -4.05 -5.85
N PRO A 9 12.30 -5.11 -5.29
CA PRO A 9 10.99 -4.99 -4.66
C PRO A 9 11.00 -4.07 -3.43
N LEU A 10 12.18 -3.74 -2.89
CA LEU A 10 12.35 -2.81 -1.78
C LEU A 10 12.66 -1.39 -2.22
N LYS A 11 12.60 -1.06 -3.52
CA LYS A 11 12.95 0.28 -3.99
C LYS A 11 12.02 1.37 -3.43
N VAL A 12 10.72 1.09 -3.35
CA VAL A 12 9.74 2.03 -2.77
C VAL A 12 10.06 2.36 -1.31
N PRO A 13 10.18 1.38 -0.37
CA PRO A 13 10.51 1.71 1.02
C PRO A 13 11.90 2.33 1.18
N LYS A 14 12.92 1.88 0.42
CA LYS A 14 14.25 2.52 0.44
C LYS A 14 14.22 3.98 0.01
N THR A 15 13.38 4.31 -0.98
CA THR A 15 13.21 5.69 -1.45
C THR A 15 12.53 6.55 -0.40
N GLY A 16 11.45 6.05 0.22
CA GLY A 16 10.78 6.76 1.31
C GLY A 16 11.68 7.01 2.52
N GLN A 17 12.49 6.01 2.90
CA GLN A 17 13.48 6.18 3.96
C GLN A 17 14.49 7.28 3.62
N LEU A 18 15.05 7.27 2.41
CA LEU A 18 15.98 8.32 1.98
C LEU A 18 15.31 9.70 1.96
N MET A 19 14.07 9.81 1.50
CA MET A 19 13.32 11.07 1.53
C MET A 19 13.19 11.60 2.97
N HIS A 20 12.85 10.73 3.92
CA HIS A 20 12.79 11.10 5.33
C HIS A 20 14.18 11.55 5.84
N GLU A 21 15.24 10.80 5.53
CA GLU A 21 16.62 11.13 5.94
C GLU A 21 17.11 12.48 5.42
N VAL A 22 16.66 12.91 4.23
CA VAL A 22 17.03 14.21 3.64
C VAL A 22 16.07 15.35 3.97
N GLY A 23 15.07 15.10 4.85
CA GLY A 23 14.24 16.14 5.46
C GLY A 23 12.89 16.41 4.80
N PHE A 24 12.40 15.53 3.93
CA PHE A 24 10.99 15.60 3.50
C PHE A 24 10.07 15.26 4.67
N SER A 25 8.94 15.95 4.75
CA SER A 25 7.90 15.67 5.74
C SER A 25 7.16 14.36 5.41
N ASP A 26 6.59 13.71 6.42
CA ASP A 26 5.78 12.51 6.23
C ASP A 26 4.65 12.73 5.23
N ALA A 27 4.03 13.91 5.25
CA ALA A 27 2.97 14.28 4.30
C ALA A 27 3.47 14.35 2.85
N GLU A 28 4.68 14.89 2.61
CA GLU A 28 5.27 14.92 1.26
C GLU A 28 5.63 13.51 0.79
N ILE A 29 6.15 12.67 1.69
CA ILE A 29 6.49 11.27 1.38
C ILE A 29 5.21 10.49 1.03
N GLU A 30 4.16 10.62 1.83
CA GLU A 30 2.86 9.99 1.59
C GLU A 30 2.23 10.50 0.28
N GLN A 31 2.32 11.82 0.01
CA GLN A 31 1.85 12.40 -1.23
C GLN A 31 2.53 11.77 -2.45
N VAL A 32 3.86 11.63 -2.42
CA VAL A 32 4.63 11.09 -3.54
C VAL A 32 4.44 9.58 -3.70
N LEU A 33 4.52 8.81 -2.61
CA LEU A 33 4.53 7.35 -2.66
C LEU A 33 3.14 6.72 -2.69
N PHE A 34 2.10 7.45 -2.31
CA PHE A 34 0.74 6.92 -2.21
C PHE A 34 -0.28 7.76 -2.99
N TYR A 35 -0.53 9.01 -2.59
CA TYR A 35 -1.65 9.78 -3.15
C TYR A 35 -1.47 10.14 -4.64
N ASN A 36 -0.28 10.60 -5.05
CA ASN A 36 0.01 10.96 -6.44
C ASN A 36 -0.29 9.82 -7.44
N PRO A 37 0.28 8.61 -7.28
CA PRO A 37 0.00 7.52 -8.21
C PRO A 37 -1.48 7.13 -8.21
N ILE A 38 -2.13 7.06 -7.04
CA ILE A 38 -3.56 6.74 -6.93
C ILE A 38 -4.41 7.75 -7.71
N HIS A 39 -4.24 9.05 -7.45
CA HIS A 39 -5.00 10.10 -8.12
C HIS A 39 -4.71 10.15 -9.63
N TYR A 40 -3.48 9.88 -10.04
CA TYR A 40 -3.14 9.81 -11.46
C TYR A 40 -3.88 8.66 -12.17
N TYR A 41 -3.84 7.45 -11.62
CA TYR A 41 -4.53 6.30 -12.21
C TYR A 41 -6.05 6.39 -12.09
N ALA A 42 -6.59 7.05 -11.06
CA ALA A 42 -8.02 7.29 -10.90
C ALA A 42 -8.64 8.09 -12.07
N GLN A 43 -7.85 8.89 -12.79
CA GLN A 43 -8.30 9.60 -14.00
C GLN A 43 -8.80 8.65 -15.10
N SER A 44 -8.37 7.39 -15.09
CA SER A 44 -8.85 6.36 -16.02
C SER A 44 -10.22 5.77 -15.66
N GLY A 45 -10.74 6.07 -14.47
CA GLY A 45 -11.95 5.44 -13.91
C GLY A 45 -11.75 3.97 -13.50
N LYS A 46 -10.52 3.44 -13.53
CA LYS A 46 -10.19 2.07 -13.10
C LYS A 46 -9.83 1.96 -11.61
N ILE A 47 -9.61 3.10 -10.95
CA ILE A 47 -9.42 3.21 -9.51
C ILE A 47 -10.48 4.17 -8.97
N SER A 48 -11.22 3.73 -7.96
CA SER A 48 -12.14 4.55 -7.16
C SER A 48 -11.40 5.00 -5.91
N VAL A 49 -11.18 6.30 -5.75
CA VAL A 49 -10.45 6.84 -4.58
C VAL A 49 -11.31 6.69 -3.32
N GLU A 50 -12.62 6.82 -3.49
CA GLU A 50 -13.62 6.71 -2.42
C GLU A 50 -13.67 5.29 -1.84
N GLU A 51 -13.36 4.28 -2.64
CA GLU A 51 -13.28 2.88 -2.19
C GLU A 51 -11.91 2.51 -1.60
N MET A 52 -10.90 3.37 -1.73
CA MET A 52 -9.56 3.14 -1.15
C MET A 52 -9.53 3.49 0.34
N VAL A 53 -10.42 2.88 1.12
CA VAL A 53 -10.44 2.96 2.57
C VAL A 53 -9.79 1.72 3.19
N PRO A 54 -9.12 1.82 4.35
CA PRO A 54 -8.66 0.65 5.08
C PRO A 54 -9.82 -0.33 5.30
N ALA A 55 -9.64 -1.58 4.86
CA ALA A 55 -10.61 -2.62 5.13
C ALA A 55 -10.59 -2.96 6.62
N LYS A 56 -11.78 -3.12 7.21
CA LYS A 56 -11.89 -3.65 8.57
C LYS A 56 -11.30 -5.05 8.62
N ILE A 57 -10.46 -5.30 9.61
CA ILE A 57 -9.85 -6.61 9.78
C ILE A 57 -10.83 -7.54 10.50
N ASP A 58 -11.14 -8.68 9.89
CA ASP A 58 -11.80 -9.80 10.55
C ASP A 58 -11.10 -11.10 10.16
N GLN A 59 -10.17 -11.53 11.02
CA GLN A 59 -9.37 -12.73 10.78
C GLN A 59 -10.11 -14.04 11.07
N THR A 60 -11.39 -13.98 11.47
CA THR A 60 -12.22 -15.18 11.63
C THR A 60 -12.78 -15.68 10.30
N GLN A 61 -12.82 -14.82 9.28
CA GLN A 61 -13.29 -15.17 7.95
C GLN A 61 -12.40 -16.22 7.29
N ARG A 62 -13.05 -17.13 6.55
CA ARG A 62 -12.39 -18.19 5.77
C ARG A 62 -12.54 -17.88 4.29
N PHE A 63 -11.49 -18.14 3.52
CA PHE A 63 -11.55 -18.11 2.06
C PHE A 63 -11.50 -19.53 1.52
N GLN A 64 -12.60 -20.02 0.93
CA GLN A 64 -12.71 -21.40 0.43
C GLN A 64 -12.28 -22.43 1.48
N GLU A 65 -12.81 -22.30 2.71
CA GLU A 65 -12.44 -23.12 3.86
C GLU A 65 -10.97 -23.03 4.32
N ASN A 66 -10.16 -22.12 3.80
CA ASN A 66 -8.80 -21.89 4.27
C ASN A 66 -8.74 -20.71 5.24
N SER A 67 -7.80 -20.79 6.19
CA SER A 67 -7.44 -19.69 7.08
C SER A 67 -5.97 -19.31 6.90
N VAL A 68 -5.69 -18.01 7.00
CA VAL A 68 -4.32 -17.46 7.06
C VAL A 68 -3.67 -17.67 8.42
N LEU A 69 -4.45 -17.98 9.46
CA LEU A 69 -3.93 -18.21 10.81
C LEU A 69 -3.12 -19.51 10.87
N ARG A 70 -2.11 -19.48 11.74
CA ARG A 70 -1.13 -20.53 12.06
C ARG A 70 -0.94 -20.58 13.59
N GLY A 71 -2.04 -20.57 14.33
CA GLY A 71 -2.06 -20.64 15.80
C GLY A 71 -2.19 -19.29 16.53
N GLN A 72 -2.29 -18.17 15.80
CA GLN A 72 -2.59 -16.87 16.40
C GLN A 72 -4.05 -16.75 16.84
N THR A 73 -4.32 -15.95 17.87
CA THR A 73 -5.67 -15.47 18.19
C THR A 73 -6.12 -14.46 17.12
N PRO A 74 -7.31 -14.62 16.53
CA PRO A 74 -7.80 -13.71 15.49
C PRO A 74 -8.00 -12.29 16.02
N VAL A 75 -7.60 -11.30 15.22
CA VAL A 75 -7.97 -9.89 15.39
C VAL A 75 -9.28 -9.61 14.65
N VAL A 76 -10.18 -8.89 15.31
CA VAL A 76 -11.43 -8.37 14.74
C VAL A 76 -11.56 -6.90 15.12
N GLU A 77 -11.69 -6.03 14.12
CA GLU A 77 -11.81 -4.57 14.23
C GLU A 77 -13.26 -4.06 14.03
#